data_AF-A0A139N173-F1
#
_entry.id   AF-A0A139N173-F1
#
_cell.length_a   1.000
_cell.length_b   1.000
_cell.length_c   1.000
_cell.angle_alpha   90.00
_cell.angle_beta   90.00
_cell.angle_gamma   90.00
#
_symmetry.space_group_name_H-M   'P 1'
#
loop_
_entity.id
_entity.type
_entity.pdbx_description
1 polymer ?
#
loop_
_entity_poly.entity_id
_entity_poly.type
_entity_poly.pdbx_seq_one_letter_code
_entity_poly.pdbx_strand_id
1 'polypeptide(L)' 'MIEEDRECSDILTQLLAVRSSVDRVIEMVITENLTDCLENPSDDPKKQRERIEKAIHFLVNRK' A
#
# COMPACT_ATOMS: atom_id res chain seq x y z
N MET A 1 20.89 16.15 -4.03
CA MET A 1 21.26 15.36 -2.83
C MET A 1 22.49 14.50 -3.05
N ILE A 2 22.43 13.44 -3.88
CA ILE A 2 23.59 12.59 -4.17
C ILE A 2 24.59 13.34 -5.07
N GLU A 3 24.12 13.96 -6.15
CA GLU A 3 24.94 14.81 -7.04
C GLU A 3 25.46 16.08 -6.34
N GLU A 4 24.85 16.44 -5.21
CA GLU A 4 25.24 17.57 -4.35
C GLU A 4 26.16 17.14 -3.20
N ASP A 5 26.56 15.86 -3.14
CA ASP A 5 27.47 15.28 -2.14
C ASP A 5 27.03 15.53 -0.68
N ARG A 6 25.70 15.52 -0.44
CA ARG A 6 25.13 15.67 0.92
C ARG A 6 25.45 14.47 1.81
N GLU A 7 25.47 14.69 3.12
CA GLU A 7 25.71 13.61 4.09
C GLU A 7 24.74 12.43 3.92
N CYS A 8 25.24 11.21 4.15
CA CYS A 8 24.43 10.00 4.09
C CYS A 8 23.22 10.05 5.03
N SER A 9 23.34 10.69 6.20
CA SER A 9 22.27 10.92 7.18
C SER A 9 21.08 11.67 6.58
N ASP A 10 21.35 12.73 5.81
CA ASP A 10 20.36 13.53 5.10
C ASP A 10 19.68 12.74 4.00
N ILE A 11 20.46 12.01 3.20
CA ILE A 11 19.95 11.16 2.12
C ILE A 11 19.04 10.06 2.71
N LEU A 12 19.46 9.41 3.79
CA LEU A 12 18.65 8.41 4.50
C LEU A 12 17.35 9.02 5.02
N THR A 13 17.39 10.20 5.63
CA THR A 13 16.19 10.90 6.12
C THR A 13 15.17 11.12 5.00
N GLN A 14 15.64 11.53 3.81
CA GLN A 14 14.77 11.76 2.67
C GLN A 14 14.22 10.46 2.06
N LEU A 15 15.06 9.41 1.95
CA LEU A 15 14.59 8.09 1.50
C LEU A 15 13.54 7.51 2.46
N LEU A 16 13.71 7.70 3.77
CA LEU A 16 12.72 7.30 4.78
C LEU A 16 11.41 8.10 4.63
N ALA A 17 11.49 9.39 4.32
CA ALA A 17 10.31 10.22 4.05
C ALA A 17 9.56 9.77 2.79
N VAL A 18 10.28 9.44 1.71
CA VAL A 18 9.71 8.90 0.47
C VAL A 18 9.04 7.55 0.75
N ARG A 19 9.72 6.63 1.45
CA ARG A 19 9.15 5.33 1.84
C ARG A 19 7.85 5.50 2.62
N SER A 20 7.86 6.35 3.66
CA SER A 20 6.65 6.62 4.46
C SER A 20 5.51 7.20 3.62
N SER A 21 5.82 8.05 2.65
CA SER A 21 4.81 8.62 1.75
C SER A 21 4.22 7.56 0.83
N VAL A 22 5.05 6.69 0.26
CA VAL A 22 4.61 5.56 -0.57
C VAL A 22 3.75 4.59 0.23
N ASP A 23 4.15 4.26 1.47
CA ASP A 23 3.37 3.36 2.34
C ASP A 23 1.94 3.86 2.55
N ARG A 24 1.75 5.18 2.76
CA ARG A 24 0.42 5.79 2.89
C ARG A 24 -0.41 5.69 1.62
N VAL A 25 0.20 5.91 0.45
CA VAL A 25 -0.51 5.79 -0.83
C VAL A 25 -0.95 4.35 -1.06
N ILE A 26 -0.09 3.37 -0.77
CA ILE A 26 -0.47 1.95 -0.88
C ILE A 26 -1.66 1.68 0.06
N GLU A 27 -1.71 2.28 1.26
CA GLU A 27 -2.80 2.07 2.23
C GLU A 27 -4.13 2.60 1.71
N MET A 28 -4.11 3.79 1.14
CA MET A 28 -5.26 4.38 0.48
C MET A 28 -5.78 3.48 -0.65
N VAL A 29 -4.89 3.00 -1.52
CA VAL A 29 -5.26 2.14 -2.65
C VAL A 29 -5.85 0.80 -2.20
N ILE A 30 -5.31 0.17 -1.15
CA ILE A 30 -5.89 -1.07 -0.63
C ILE A 30 -7.25 -0.79 0.00
N THR A 31 -7.40 0.32 0.73
CA THR A 31 -8.67 0.72 1.33
C THR A 31 -9.74 0.92 0.27
N GLU A 32 -9.43 1.64 -0.81
CA GLU A 32 -10.32 1.80 -1.96
C GLU A 32 -10.70 0.45 -2.60
N ASN A 33 -9.71 -0.44 -2.79
CA ASN A 33 -9.97 -1.78 -3.34
C ASN A 33 -10.86 -2.64 -2.41
N LEU A 34 -10.70 -2.53 -1.09
CA LEU A 34 -11.56 -3.23 -0.14
C LEU A 34 -12.98 -2.65 -0.13
N THR A 35 -13.11 -1.32 -0.18
CA THR A 35 -14.40 -0.63 -0.33
C THR A 35 -15.12 -1.08 -1.60
N ASP A 36 -14.42 -1.13 -2.74
CA ASP A 36 -14.99 -1.65 -4.00
C ASP A 36 -15.48 -3.10 -3.86
N CYS A 37 -14.76 -3.96 -3.13
CA CYS A 37 -15.23 -5.31 -2.88
C CYS A 37 -16.57 -5.32 -2.13
N LEU A 38 -16.81 -4.38 -1.22
CA LEU A 38 -18.04 -4.29 -0.43
C LEU A 38 -19.19 -3.63 -1.18
N GLU A 39 -18.90 -2.56 -1.92
CA GLU A 39 -19.90 -1.80 -2.68
C GLU A 39 -20.30 -2.50 -3.99
N ASN A 40 -19.37 -3.22 -4.61
CA ASN A 40 -19.55 -3.95 -5.86
C ASN A 40 -19.25 -5.46 -5.66
N PRO A 41 -20.12 -6.20 -4.95
CA PRO A 41 -19.92 -7.61 -4.69
C PRO A 41 -20.04 -8.43 -5.98
N SER A 42 -19.21 -9.47 -6.08
CA SER A 42 -19.31 -10.49 -7.14
C SER A 42 -20.50 -11.40 -6.91
N ASP A 43 -21.22 -11.77 -7.99
CA ASP A 43 -22.34 -12.73 -7.96
C ASP A 43 -21.89 -14.16 -7.58
N ASP A 44 -20.61 -14.48 -7.81
CA ASP A 44 -19.98 -15.72 -7.33
C ASP A 44 -19.42 -15.51 -5.91
N PRO A 45 -19.97 -16.20 -4.88
CA PRO A 45 -19.52 -16.08 -3.50
C PRO A 45 -18.06 -16.51 -3.29
N LYS A 46 -17.57 -17.49 -4.05
CA LYS A 46 -16.19 -17.97 -3.94
C LYS A 46 -15.23 -16.90 -4.46
N LYS A 47 -15.53 -16.34 -5.63
CA LYS A 47 -14.76 -15.23 -6.22
C LYS A 47 -14.80 -13.98 -5.34
N GLN A 48 -15.94 -13.69 -4.71
CA GLN A 48 -16.06 -12.58 -3.77
C GLN A 48 -15.16 -12.76 -2.55
N ARG A 49 -15.14 -13.97 -1.98
CA ARG A 49 -14.24 -14.29 -0.85
C ARG A 49 -12.77 -14.14 -1.25
N GLU A 50 -12.38 -14.66 -2.42
CA GLU A 50 -11.01 -14.54 -2.92
C GLU A 50 -10.57 -13.07 -3.12
N ARG A 51 -11.46 -12.19 -3.61
CA ARG A 51 -11.20 -10.75 -3.73
C ARG A 51 -10.92 -10.11 -2.36
N ILE A 52 -11.76 -10.40 -1.36
CA ILE A 52 -11.62 -9.85 0.00
C ILE A 52 -10.35 -10.38 0.66
N GLU A 53 -10.09 -11.69 0.59
CA GLU A 53 -8.89 -12.32 1.15
C GLU A 53 -7.62 -11.71 0.54
N LYS A 54 -7.62 -11.44 -0.77
CA LYS A 54 -6.51 -10.78 -1.45
C LYS A 54 -6.30 -9.34 -0.98
N ALA A 55 -7.38 -8.57 -0.78
CA ALA A 55 -7.29 -7.22 -0.23
C ALA A 55 -6.70 -7.21 1.19
N ILE A 56 -7.17 -8.12 2.06
CA ILE A 56 -6.67 -8.29 3.43
C ILE A 56 -5.21 -8.74 3.43
N HIS A 57 -4.82 -9.66 2.54
CA HIS A 57 -3.44 -10.11 2.41
C HIS A 57 -2.47 -8.94 2.19
N PHE A 58 -2.84 -7.95 1.37
CA PHE A 58 -2.00 -6.77 1.16
C PHE A 58 -1.91 -5.85 2.39
N LEU A 59 -2.89 -5.89 3.31
CA LEU A 59 -2.82 -5.16 4.59
C LEU A 59 -1.92 -5.87 5.60
N VAL A 60 -2.05 -7.20 5.72
CA VAL A 60 -1.38 -7.97 6.79
C VAL A 60 0.10 -8.22 6.48
N ASN A 61 0.48 -8.36 5.21
CA ASN A 61 1.85 -8.70 4.81
C ASN A 61 2.78 -7.50 4.60
N ARG A 62 2.42 -6.34 5.14
CA ARG A 62 3.32 -5.18 5.20
C ARG A 62 4.31 -5.32 6.35
N LYS A 63 5.31 -6.19 6.19
CA LYS A 63 6.53 -6.13 6.99
C LYS A 63 7.58 -5.30 6.29
#